data_AF-A0A2I2G8D3-F1
#
_entry.id   AF-A0A2I2G8D3-F1
#
_cell.length_a   1.000
_cell.length_b   1.000
_cell.length_c   1.000
_cell.angle_alpha   90.00
_cell.angle_beta   90.00
_cell.angle_gamma   90.00
#
_symmetry.space_group_name_H-M   'P 1'
#
loop_
_entity.id
_entity.type
_entity.pdbx_description
1 polymer ?
#
loop_
_entity_poly.entity_id
_entity_poly.type
_entity_poly.pdbx_seq_one_letter_code
_entity_poly.pdbx_strand_id
1 'polypeptide(L)'
;MRAMQSLTNILAAAGVSTVISRESFSHYGESLAGVRAETHYTQFDVPVDPYRAPGDLSSGLLFGISPEPFGQPGSGDKHLAAYSYRLPLTDVEENRLPIYKPDGYDPSHYELHRRYLQAGGKLYIPRLKGIPNRKTDLIGSEAVLATDLLGMNDDWPAVGSQERQNILDKTATFTKGLIWFFANGPAVPLDIRNEWSRFGYCLDEFPDNNHFPRQLYVRDARRMVSDYVITQHTASEHDGEEEDPYPVAIAYWSTNTHWAVRIEHQFWELGQACANACDIALSDTTAPMPVQDVPYGLLRERLLSQNAVLDVALVGKPDFSLLGPNPKA
;
A
#
# COMPACT_ATOMS: atom_id res chain seq x y z
N MET A 1 -29.11 0.17 -12.95
CA MET A 1 -27.91 0.56 -12.16
C MET A 1 -27.10 1.61 -12.93
N ARG A 2 -27.44 2.91 -12.82
CA ARG A 2 -26.71 4.01 -13.50
C ARG A 2 -26.38 5.20 -12.58
N ALA A 3 -26.71 5.16 -11.29
CA ALA A 3 -26.76 6.36 -10.46
C ALA A 3 -25.55 6.59 -9.53
N MET A 4 -24.55 5.69 -9.51
CA MET A 4 -23.41 5.80 -8.59
C MET A 4 -22.05 5.55 -9.26
N GLN A 5 -21.97 5.85 -10.56
CA GLN A 5 -20.72 6.24 -11.24
C GLN A 5 -20.62 7.79 -11.23
N SER A 6 -21.04 8.42 -10.14
CA SER A 6 -20.22 8.96 -9.02
C SER A 6 -19.75 10.38 -9.34
N LEU A 7 -19.84 11.28 -8.36
CA LEU A 7 -19.60 12.74 -8.47
C LEU A 7 -18.37 13.11 -9.32
N THR A 8 -17.32 12.29 -9.28
CA THR A 8 -16.13 12.35 -10.13
C THR A 8 -16.44 12.51 -11.63
N ASN A 9 -17.38 11.74 -12.16
CA ASN A 9 -17.78 11.85 -13.57
C ASN A 9 -18.59 13.12 -13.83
N ILE A 10 -19.35 13.61 -12.84
CA ILE A 10 -20.12 14.85 -12.96
C ILE A 10 -19.15 16.03 -13.06
N LEU A 11 -18.12 16.09 -12.20
CA LEU A 11 -17.11 17.14 -12.26
C LEU A 11 -16.39 17.17 -13.60
N ALA A 12 -15.92 16.00 -14.06
CA ALA A 12 -15.26 15.89 -15.36
C ALA A 12 -16.19 16.25 -16.52
N ALA A 13 -17.43 15.76 -16.52
CA ALA A 13 -18.41 16.04 -17.57
C ALA A 13 -18.88 17.50 -17.59
N ALA A 14 -18.87 18.17 -16.43
CA ALA A 14 -19.17 19.59 -16.29
C ALA A 14 -17.99 20.50 -16.68
N GLY A 15 -16.82 19.94 -17.04
CA GLY A 15 -15.63 20.71 -17.38
C GLY A 15 -15.00 21.43 -16.18
N VAL A 16 -15.28 20.96 -14.96
CA VAL A 16 -14.71 21.53 -13.74
C VAL A 16 -13.25 21.13 -13.61
N SER A 17 -12.39 22.09 -13.25
CA SER A 17 -10.98 21.82 -12.94
C SER A 17 -10.85 20.90 -11.74
N THR A 18 -10.05 19.85 -11.87
CA THR A 18 -9.83 18.86 -10.79
C THR A 18 -8.37 18.44 -10.69
N VAL A 19 -7.98 18.02 -9.49
CA VAL A 19 -6.71 17.33 -9.21
C VAL A 19 -6.97 15.84 -8.96
N ILE A 20 -6.07 14.99 -9.44
CA ILE A 20 -6.06 13.53 -9.25
C ILE A 20 -4.63 13.13 -8.87
N SER A 21 -4.27 13.37 -7.61
CA SER A 21 -2.92 13.17 -7.10
C SER A 21 -2.87 13.55 -5.61
N ARG A 22 -1.80 13.17 -4.93
CA ARG A 22 -1.37 13.86 -3.71
C ARG A 22 -0.56 15.10 -4.09
N GLU A 23 -0.96 16.25 -3.58
CA GLU A 23 -0.19 17.49 -3.76
C GLU A 23 0.99 17.57 -2.79
N SER A 24 1.95 18.44 -3.10
CA SER A 24 3.11 18.69 -2.24
C SER A 24 2.73 19.52 -1.01
N PHE A 25 3.55 19.43 0.04
CA PHE A 25 3.42 20.28 1.23
C PHE A 25 3.43 21.78 0.88
N SER A 26 4.20 22.17 -0.16
CA SER A 26 4.34 23.56 -0.60
C SER A 26 3.12 24.12 -1.32
N HIS A 27 2.20 23.26 -1.78
CA HIS A 27 1.09 23.69 -2.63
C HIS A 27 0.02 24.47 -1.85
N TYR A 28 -0.33 24.02 -0.63
CA TYR A 28 -1.18 24.74 0.31
C TYR A 28 -0.55 24.94 1.71
N GLY A 29 0.76 24.68 1.86
CA GLY A 29 1.43 24.81 3.16
C GLY A 29 1.02 23.74 4.18
N GLU A 30 0.71 22.53 3.71
CA GLU A 30 0.23 21.42 4.54
C GLU A 30 1.40 20.52 4.99
N SER A 31 1.76 20.54 6.27
CA SER A 31 2.92 19.80 6.80
C SER A 31 2.81 18.27 6.68
N LEU A 32 1.60 17.74 6.47
CA LEU A 32 1.30 16.33 6.27
C LEU A 32 1.07 15.94 4.80
N ALA A 33 1.06 16.90 3.87
CA ALA A 33 0.86 16.60 2.46
C ALA A 33 2.11 16.03 1.79
N GLY A 34 1.89 15.39 0.64
CA GLY A 34 2.93 14.73 -0.16
C GLY A 34 3.40 13.39 0.39
N VAL A 35 4.53 12.92 -0.15
CA VAL A 35 5.20 11.69 0.27
C VAL A 35 5.66 11.81 1.73
N ARG A 36 5.40 10.78 2.53
CA ARG A 36 5.75 10.73 3.95
C ARG A 36 6.99 9.87 4.15
N ALA A 37 8.08 10.46 4.68
CA ALA A 37 9.32 9.73 5.02
C ALA A 37 9.07 8.62 6.03
N GLU A 38 8.34 8.94 7.09
CA GLU A 38 8.01 8.01 8.17
C GLU A 38 6.51 7.77 8.21
N THR A 39 6.13 6.49 8.20
CA THR A 39 4.76 6.04 8.41
C THR A 39 4.79 4.85 9.35
N HIS A 40 4.04 4.92 10.46
CA HIS A 40 4.10 3.88 11.50
C HIS A 40 2.87 2.96 11.50
N TYR A 41 1.81 3.35 10.79
CA TYR A 41 0.59 2.55 10.74
C TYR A 41 0.80 1.38 9.80
N THR A 42 0.65 0.17 10.33
CA THR A 42 0.63 -1.12 9.63
C THR A 42 1.69 -1.28 8.53
N GLN A 43 2.92 -0.91 8.88
CA GLN A 43 4.10 -1.28 8.09
C GLN A 43 4.52 -2.72 8.37
N PHE A 44 5.30 -3.29 7.46
CA PHE A 44 5.96 -4.57 7.69
C PHE A 44 6.78 -4.50 8.99
N ASP A 45 6.53 -5.43 9.89
CA ASP A 45 7.18 -5.57 11.20
C ASP A 45 8.29 -6.64 11.20
N VAL A 46 8.46 -7.33 10.07
CA VAL A 46 9.53 -8.30 9.82
C VAL A 46 10.12 -8.07 8.42
N PRO A 47 11.42 -8.38 8.21
CA PRO A 47 12.05 -8.25 6.90
C PRO A 47 11.49 -9.26 5.92
N VAL A 48 11.13 -8.81 4.71
CA VAL A 48 10.57 -9.66 3.65
C VAL A 48 11.25 -9.34 2.32
N ASP A 49 11.80 -10.37 1.68
CA ASP A 49 12.43 -10.21 0.37
C ASP A 49 11.38 -9.87 -0.71
N PRO A 50 11.55 -8.77 -1.45
CA PRO A 50 10.56 -8.25 -2.39
C PRO A 50 10.72 -8.78 -3.82
N TYR A 51 11.72 -9.63 -4.09
CA TYR A 51 12.10 -10.08 -5.43
C TYR A 51 11.53 -11.46 -5.76
N ARG A 52 11.24 -11.74 -7.04
CA ARG A 52 10.67 -13.04 -7.45
C ARG A 52 11.56 -14.22 -7.09
N ALA A 53 12.86 -14.09 -7.32
CA ALA A 53 13.89 -14.96 -6.76
C ALA A 53 14.54 -14.26 -5.56
N PRO A 54 14.53 -14.88 -4.35
CA PRO A 54 15.12 -14.26 -3.16
C PRO A 54 16.56 -13.78 -3.37
N GLY A 55 16.84 -12.53 -3.02
CA GLY A 55 18.14 -11.88 -3.13
C GLY A 55 18.56 -11.47 -4.55
N ASP A 56 17.77 -11.82 -5.59
CA ASP A 56 18.11 -11.52 -6.98
C ASP A 56 17.28 -10.37 -7.53
N LEU A 57 17.92 -9.19 -7.60
CA LEU A 57 17.32 -7.96 -8.11
C LEU A 57 16.88 -8.08 -9.58
N SER A 58 17.54 -8.93 -10.37
CA SER A 58 17.24 -9.10 -11.80
C SER A 58 15.96 -9.92 -12.03
N SER A 59 15.48 -10.63 -11.02
CA SER A 59 14.27 -11.43 -11.09
C SER A 59 12.97 -10.59 -11.13
N GLY A 60 13.07 -9.29 -10.85
CA GLY A 60 11.95 -8.37 -10.76
C GLY A 60 11.21 -8.47 -9.43
N LEU A 61 10.29 -7.54 -9.20
CA LEU A 61 9.54 -7.45 -7.94
C LEU A 61 8.35 -8.42 -7.88
N LEU A 62 7.97 -8.79 -6.66
CA LEU A 62 6.73 -9.48 -6.35
C LEU A 62 5.51 -8.62 -6.66
N PHE A 63 4.37 -9.26 -6.89
CA PHE A 63 3.11 -8.59 -7.14
C PHE A 63 2.72 -7.66 -5.98
N GLY A 64 2.22 -6.46 -6.32
CA GLY A 64 1.81 -5.46 -5.33
C GLY A 64 2.97 -4.66 -4.71
N ILE A 65 4.15 -4.68 -5.34
CA ILE A 65 5.27 -3.78 -5.06
C ILE A 65 5.54 -2.95 -6.32
N SER A 66 5.55 -1.64 -6.18
CA SER A 66 5.85 -0.70 -7.26
C SER A 66 7.38 -0.59 -7.46
N PRO A 67 7.87 -0.60 -8.71
CA PRO A 67 9.29 -0.38 -9.02
C PRO A 67 9.68 1.11 -9.00
N GLU A 68 8.74 1.99 -8.69
CA GLU A 68 8.99 3.42 -8.67
C GLU A 68 9.90 3.85 -7.52
N PRO A 69 10.59 4.99 -7.66
CA PRO A 69 11.33 5.60 -6.58
C PRO A 69 10.43 6.01 -5.40
N PHE A 70 10.96 6.03 -4.17
CA PHE A 70 10.26 6.53 -2.97
C PHE A 70 9.71 7.95 -3.12
N GLY A 71 10.38 8.78 -3.93
CA GLY A 71 10.07 10.19 -4.05
C GLY A 71 10.80 11.01 -3.00
N GLN A 72 10.54 12.32 -2.97
CA GLN A 72 11.12 13.22 -1.97
C GLN A 72 10.07 13.47 -0.89
N PRO A 73 10.39 13.34 0.41
CA PRO A 73 9.43 13.69 1.45
C PRO A 73 8.82 15.09 1.25
N GLY A 74 7.49 15.17 1.32
CA GLY A 74 6.72 16.39 1.06
C GLY A 74 6.46 16.70 -0.42
N SER A 75 7.05 15.98 -1.38
CA SER A 75 6.69 16.13 -2.80
C SER A 75 5.33 15.51 -3.10
N GLY A 76 4.60 16.07 -4.05
CA GLY A 76 3.38 15.46 -4.57
C GLY A 76 3.69 14.29 -5.51
N ASP A 77 2.71 13.42 -5.73
CA ASP A 77 2.77 12.33 -6.69
C ASP A 77 1.38 11.90 -7.19
N LYS A 78 1.34 10.98 -8.14
CA LYS A 78 0.08 10.54 -8.78
C LYS A 78 -0.79 9.62 -7.92
N HIS A 79 -0.29 9.14 -6.78
CA HIS A 79 -0.94 8.06 -6.06
C HIS A 79 -2.16 8.53 -5.29
N LEU A 80 -3.09 7.62 -5.09
CA LEU A 80 -4.30 7.84 -4.30
C LEU A 80 -4.34 6.86 -3.12
N ALA A 81 -5.09 7.19 -2.08
CA ALA A 81 -5.35 6.23 -1.01
C ALA A 81 -5.93 4.95 -1.61
N ALA A 82 -5.41 3.79 -1.17
CA ALA A 82 -5.78 2.53 -1.80
C ALA A 82 -7.29 2.26 -1.71
N TYR A 83 -7.82 1.52 -2.68
CA TYR A 83 -9.22 1.09 -2.65
C TYR A 83 -9.33 -0.39 -2.24
N SER A 84 -10.45 -0.75 -1.63
CA SER A 84 -10.79 -2.15 -1.34
C SER A 84 -12.28 -2.39 -1.47
N TYR A 85 -12.67 -3.66 -1.58
CA TYR A 85 -14.04 -4.07 -1.28
C TYR A 85 -14.22 -4.19 0.23
N ARG A 86 -15.31 -3.63 0.75
CA ARG A 86 -15.75 -3.91 2.12
C ARG A 86 -16.53 -5.21 2.11
N LEU A 87 -15.98 -6.25 2.73
CA LEU A 87 -16.56 -7.59 2.65
C LEU A 87 -17.37 -7.94 3.89
N PRO A 88 -18.70 -8.12 3.74
CA PRO A 88 -19.48 -8.84 4.71
C PRO A 88 -19.27 -10.33 4.51
N LEU A 89 -18.67 -10.98 5.51
CA LEU A 89 -18.63 -12.43 5.66
C LEU A 89 -19.41 -12.81 6.90
N THR A 90 -19.94 -14.03 6.94
CA THR A 90 -20.72 -14.54 8.07
C THR A 90 -20.24 -15.92 8.50
N ASP A 91 -20.38 -16.20 9.79
CA ASP A 91 -20.19 -17.53 10.39
C ASP A 91 -21.52 -18.24 10.70
N VAL A 92 -22.65 -17.68 10.26
CA VAL A 92 -23.99 -18.27 10.39
C VAL A 92 -24.21 -19.30 9.30
N GLU A 93 -24.27 -20.59 9.66
CA GLU A 93 -24.31 -21.72 8.71
C GLU A 93 -25.39 -21.56 7.64
N GLU A 94 -26.61 -21.18 8.02
CA GLU A 94 -27.75 -21.05 7.10
C GLU A 94 -27.63 -19.87 6.13
N ASN A 95 -26.76 -18.90 6.44
CA ASN A 95 -26.48 -17.73 5.61
C ASN A 95 -25.09 -17.79 4.96
N ARG A 96 -24.35 -18.89 5.11
CA ARG A 96 -22.95 -18.96 4.70
C ARG A 96 -22.78 -19.71 3.39
N LEU A 97 -22.34 -18.99 2.37
CA LEU A 97 -21.73 -19.59 1.17
C LEU A 97 -20.21 -19.73 1.40
N PRO A 98 -19.64 -20.95 1.39
CA PRO A 98 -18.20 -21.13 1.63
C PRO A 98 -17.30 -20.32 0.69
N ILE A 99 -16.15 -19.88 1.21
CA ILE A 99 -15.12 -19.21 0.41
C ILE A 99 -14.61 -20.18 -0.66
N TYR A 100 -14.82 -19.85 -1.93
CA TYR A 100 -14.39 -20.64 -3.08
C TYR A 100 -13.16 -20.03 -3.76
N LYS A 101 -12.40 -20.88 -4.45
CA LYS A 101 -11.27 -20.45 -5.28
C LYS A 101 -11.83 -19.67 -6.49
N PRO A 102 -11.48 -18.40 -6.69
CA PRO A 102 -12.02 -17.65 -7.83
C PRO A 102 -11.38 -18.08 -9.15
N ASP A 103 -12.14 -17.90 -10.23
CA ASP A 103 -11.59 -17.95 -11.59
C ASP A 103 -10.49 -16.89 -11.75
N GLY A 104 -9.41 -17.25 -12.45
CA GLY A 104 -8.24 -16.38 -12.59
C GLY A 104 -7.38 -16.26 -11.32
N TYR A 105 -7.58 -17.11 -10.32
CA TYR A 105 -6.67 -17.20 -9.16
C TYR A 105 -5.24 -17.49 -9.61
N ASP A 106 -4.32 -16.55 -9.36
CA ASP A 106 -2.89 -16.74 -9.51
C ASP A 106 -2.23 -16.81 -8.11
N PRO A 107 -1.66 -17.97 -7.72
CA PRO A 107 -0.94 -18.08 -6.45
C PRO A 107 0.28 -17.15 -6.34
N SER A 108 0.86 -16.68 -7.46
CA SER A 108 2.02 -15.79 -7.47
C SER A 108 1.69 -14.42 -6.84
N HIS A 109 0.43 -13.98 -6.90
CA HIS A 109 -0.03 -12.72 -6.31
C HIS A 109 0.05 -12.68 -4.78
N TYR A 110 0.17 -13.85 -4.13
CA TYR A 110 0.21 -14.00 -2.67
C TYR A 110 1.59 -14.43 -2.16
N GLU A 111 2.62 -14.35 -3.00
CA GLU A 111 3.99 -14.71 -2.60
C GLU A 111 4.53 -13.80 -1.49
N LEU A 112 4.19 -12.51 -1.54
CA LEU A 112 4.54 -11.57 -0.48
C LEU A 112 3.94 -12.00 0.87
N HIS A 113 2.69 -12.49 0.89
CA HIS A 113 2.05 -13.04 2.08
C HIS A 113 2.74 -14.30 2.60
N ARG A 114 3.19 -15.20 1.70
CA ARG A 114 3.93 -16.40 2.10
C ARG A 114 5.23 -16.06 2.80
N ARG A 115 6.01 -15.14 2.21
CA ARG A 115 7.29 -14.73 2.79
C ARG A 115 7.12 -13.96 4.08
N TYR A 116 6.10 -13.12 4.18
CA TYR A 116 5.75 -12.46 5.43
C TYR A 116 5.47 -13.45 6.56
N LEU A 117 4.69 -14.50 6.29
CA LEU A 117 4.46 -15.58 7.26
C LEU A 117 5.76 -16.33 7.62
N GLN A 118 6.60 -16.65 6.63
CA GLN A 118 7.88 -17.34 6.87
C GLN A 118 8.85 -16.52 7.73
N ALA A 119 8.81 -15.19 7.60
CA ALA A 119 9.57 -14.26 8.42
C ALA A 119 8.99 -14.05 9.83
N GLY A 120 7.88 -14.72 10.17
CA GLY A 120 7.21 -14.61 11.48
C GLY A 120 6.14 -13.52 11.56
N GLY A 121 5.80 -12.90 10.43
CA GLY A 121 4.71 -11.94 10.32
C GLY A 121 3.34 -12.57 10.57
N LYS A 122 2.35 -11.74 10.94
CA LYS A 122 1.01 -12.19 11.33
C LYS A 122 -0.04 -11.63 10.38
N LEU A 123 -0.74 -12.53 9.68
CA LEU A 123 -1.89 -12.14 8.87
C LEU A 123 -3.08 -11.75 9.76
N TYR A 124 -3.91 -10.83 9.29
CA TYR A 124 -5.14 -10.50 10.00
C TYR A 124 -6.19 -11.62 9.86
N ILE A 125 -7.04 -11.70 10.89
CA ILE A 125 -8.13 -12.66 11.01
C ILE A 125 -9.49 -11.94 10.91
N PRO A 126 -10.52 -12.59 10.36
CA PRO A 126 -11.85 -11.99 10.27
C PRO A 126 -12.42 -11.79 11.67
N ARG A 127 -13.07 -10.63 11.89
CA ARG A 127 -13.71 -10.29 13.17
C ARG A 127 -15.13 -9.82 12.95
N LEU A 128 -16.04 -10.32 13.77
CA LEU A 128 -17.40 -9.80 13.86
C LEU A 128 -17.35 -8.38 14.41
N LYS A 129 -18.11 -7.47 13.78
CA LYS A 129 -18.06 -6.03 14.09
C LYS A 129 -19.23 -5.54 14.94
N GLY A 130 -20.00 -6.46 15.51
CA GLY A 130 -21.25 -6.13 16.22
C GLY A 130 -22.36 -5.60 15.29
N ILE A 131 -22.18 -5.72 13.98
CA ILE A 131 -23.22 -5.39 13.00
C ILE A 131 -24.26 -6.54 12.94
N PRO A 132 -25.50 -6.26 12.52
CA PRO A 132 -26.57 -7.26 12.48
C PRO A 132 -26.21 -8.54 11.72
N ASN A 133 -26.89 -9.64 12.06
CA ASN A 133 -26.74 -10.95 11.42
C ASN A 133 -25.33 -11.57 11.48
N ARG A 134 -24.55 -11.21 12.51
CA ARG A 134 -23.19 -11.74 12.76
C ARG A 134 -22.31 -11.66 11.51
N LYS A 135 -22.16 -10.44 11.00
CA LYS A 135 -21.33 -10.16 9.82
C LYS A 135 -20.01 -9.49 10.19
N THR A 136 -19.00 -9.74 9.38
CA THR A 136 -17.76 -8.95 9.36
C THR A 136 -17.98 -7.67 8.56
N ASP A 137 -17.01 -6.77 8.64
CA ASP A 137 -16.86 -5.65 7.73
C ASP A 137 -15.37 -5.51 7.46
N LEU A 138 -14.85 -6.41 6.59
CA LEU A 138 -13.42 -6.46 6.31
C LEU A 138 -13.05 -5.24 5.48
N ILE A 139 -12.04 -4.51 5.94
CA ILE A 139 -11.51 -3.33 5.28
C ILE A 139 -10.01 -3.50 5.05
N GLY A 140 -9.51 -2.94 3.94
CA GLY A 140 -8.16 -3.22 3.47
C GLY A 140 -7.02 -2.65 4.31
N SER A 141 -7.32 -1.87 5.35
CA SER A 141 -6.32 -1.20 6.19
C SER A 141 -6.08 -1.86 7.55
N GLU A 142 -6.71 -3.00 7.84
CA GLU A 142 -6.58 -3.65 9.15
C GLU A 142 -5.23 -4.34 9.39
N ALA A 143 -4.41 -4.53 8.35
CA ALA A 143 -3.07 -5.09 8.42
C ALA A 143 -2.22 -4.77 7.17
N VAL A 144 -0.90 -4.95 7.30
CA VAL A 144 0.14 -4.72 6.29
C VAL A 144 -0.20 -5.32 4.92
N LEU A 145 -0.83 -6.50 4.95
CA LEU A 145 -1.14 -7.34 3.80
C LEU A 145 -2.62 -7.71 3.75
N ALA A 146 -3.49 -6.76 4.14
CA ALA A 146 -4.94 -6.88 4.02
C ALA A 146 -5.43 -6.65 2.56
N THR A 147 -6.71 -6.30 2.38
CA THR A 147 -7.37 -6.28 1.06
C THR A 147 -7.12 -5.00 0.24
N ASP A 148 -6.44 -3.99 0.77
CA ASP A 148 -6.11 -2.79 0.00
C ASP A 148 -5.03 -3.12 -1.05
N LEU A 149 -5.36 -2.83 -2.31
CA LEU A 149 -4.48 -3.12 -3.45
C LEU A 149 -3.76 -1.83 -3.88
N LEU A 150 -2.64 -1.57 -3.18
CA LEU A 150 -1.88 -0.32 -3.26
C LEU A 150 -1.39 -0.02 -4.70
N GLY A 151 -1.56 1.23 -5.14
CA GLY A 151 -1.16 1.75 -6.45
C GLY A 151 -1.96 1.23 -7.65
N MET A 152 -2.91 0.32 -7.44
CA MET A 152 -3.70 -0.27 -8.54
C MET A 152 -4.97 0.50 -8.87
N ASN A 153 -5.28 1.54 -8.08
CA ASN A 153 -6.47 2.37 -8.24
C ASN A 153 -6.19 3.79 -8.75
N ASP A 154 -4.94 4.16 -9.00
CA ASP A 154 -4.56 5.52 -9.44
C ASP A 154 -5.34 5.98 -10.68
N ASP A 155 -5.53 5.07 -11.64
CA ASP A 155 -6.19 5.36 -12.91
C ASP A 155 -7.72 5.50 -12.76
N TRP A 156 -8.31 4.98 -11.67
CA TRP A 156 -9.76 4.90 -11.48
C TRP A 156 -10.49 6.22 -11.76
N PRO A 157 -10.06 7.38 -11.24
CA PRO A 157 -10.79 8.63 -11.44
C PRO A 157 -10.64 9.20 -12.85
N ALA A 158 -9.61 8.77 -13.59
CA ALA A 158 -9.26 9.27 -14.91
C ALA A 158 -9.88 8.46 -16.05
N VAL A 159 -10.06 7.14 -15.86
CA VAL A 159 -10.47 6.23 -16.94
C VAL A 159 -11.99 6.10 -17.11
N GLY A 160 -12.40 5.55 -18.26
CA GLY A 160 -13.79 5.34 -18.65
C GLY A 160 -14.44 4.12 -17.97
N SER A 161 -15.73 3.92 -18.25
CA SER A 161 -16.52 2.86 -17.63
C SER A 161 -15.97 1.45 -17.87
N GLN A 162 -15.42 1.18 -19.07
CA GLN A 162 -14.89 -0.14 -19.40
C GLN A 162 -13.61 -0.45 -18.62
N GLU A 163 -12.69 0.52 -18.54
CA GLU A 163 -11.46 0.38 -17.78
C GLU A 163 -11.74 0.28 -16.27
N ARG A 164 -12.72 1.03 -15.76
CA ARG A 164 -13.16 0.88 -14.36
C ARG A 164 -13.75 -0.51 -14.09
N GLN A 165 -14.48 -1.09 -15.03
CA GLN A 165 -14.95 -2.47 -14.90
C GLN A 165 -13.76 -3.43 -14.81
N ASN A 166 -12.73 -3.23 -15.62
CA ASN A 166 -11.51 -4.04 -15.54
C ASN A 166 -10.80 -3.88 -14.18
N ILE A 167 -10.77 -2.67 -13.60
CA ILE A 167 -10.24 -2.44 -12.24
C ILE A 167 -11.10 -3.19 -11.22
N LEU A 168 -12.44 -3.07 -11.28
CA LEU A 168 -13.37 -3.78 -10.38
C LEU A 168 -13.13 -5.29 -10.41
N ASP A 169 -13.03 -5.86 -11.60
CA ASP A 169 -12.87 -7.30 -11.80
C ASP A 169 -11.51 -7.78 -11.29
N LYS A 170 -10.43 -7.06 -11.60
CA LYS A 170 -9.07 -7.38 -11.10
C LYS A 170 -9.00 -7.30 -9.58
N THR A 171 -9.53 -6.24 -8.99
CA THR A 171 -9.57 -6.10 -7.52
C THR A 171 -10.45 -7.20 -6.90
N ALA A 172 -11.56 -7.57 -7.53
CA ALA A 172 -12.42 -8.64 -7.02
C ALA A 172 -11.70 -10.00 -7.07
N THR A 173 -11.03 -10.33 -8.18
CA THR A 173 -10.24 -11.56 -8.30
C THR A 173 -9.12 -11.62 -7.26
N PHE A 174 -8.40 -10.51 -7.05
CA PHE A 174 -7.38 -10.42 -5.99
C PHE A 174 -7.99 -10.61 -4.60
N THR A 175 -9.05 -9.88 -4.26
CA THR A 175 -9.68 -9.94 -2.93
C THR A 175 -10.24 -11.34 -2.64
N LYS A 176 -10.96 -11.95 -3.59
CA LYS A 176 -11.49 -13.31 -3.45
C LYS A 176 -10.36 -14.33 -3.33
N GLY A 177 -9.30 -14.17 -4.12
CA GLY A 177 -8.17 -15.08 -4.10
C GLY A 177 -7.37 -14.96 -2.81
N LEU A 178 -7.26 -13.76 -2.26
CA LEU A 178 -6.60 -13.50 -0.97
C LEU A 178 -7.31 -14.23 0.18
N ILE A 179 -8.62 -14.07 0.32
CA ILE A 179 -9.36 -14.74 1.39
C ILE A 179 -9.41 -16.26 1.18
N TRP A 180 -9.40 -16.72 -0.08
CA TRP A 180 -9.24 -18.15 -0.37
C TRP A 180 -7.85 -18.66 0.04
N PHE A 181 -6.78 -17.91 -0.25
CA PHE A 181 -5.42 -18.21 0.19
C PHE A 181 -5.32 -18.27 1.71
N PHE A 182 -5.98 -17.37 2.45
CA PHE A 182 -6.01 -17.42 3.90
C PHE A 182 -6.74 -18.64 4.46
N ALA A 183 -7.83 -19.08 3.83
CA ALA A 183 -8.58 -20.26 4.26
C ALA A 183 -7.91 -21.59 3.85
N ASN A 184 -7.20 -21.63 2.71
CA ASN A 184 -6.80 -22.88 2.06
C ASN A 184 -5.29 -23.02 1.78
N GLY A 185 -4.52 -21.93 1.85
CA GLY A 185 -3.12 -21.90 1.45
C GLY A 185 -2.23 -22.74 2.37
N PRO A 186 -1.42 -23.68 1.85
CA PRO A 186 -0.61 -24.57 2.69
C PRO A 186 0.49 -23.84 3.48
N ALA A 187 0.90 -22.65 3.03
CA ALA A 187 1.83 -21.79 3.75
C ALA A 187 1.18 -21.09 4.96
N VAL A 188 -0.16 -21.07 5.03
CA VAL A 188 -0.90 -20.41 6.11
C VAL A 188 -1.06 -21.39 7.28
N PRO A 189 -0.71 -20.97 8.52
CA PRO A 189 -0.90 -21.76 9.73
C PRO A 189 -2.31 -22.34 9.87
N LEU A 190 -2.42 -23.55 10.41
CA LEU A 190 -3.69 -24.29 10.46
C LEU A 190 -4.76 -23.58 11.29
N ASP A 191 -4.39 -22.94 12.39
CA ASP A 191 -5.28 -22.13 13.23
C ASP A 191 -5.86 -20.94 12.45
N ILE A 192 -5.04 -20.23 11.68
CA ILE A 192 -5.49 -19.13 10.81
C ILE A 192 -6.42 -19.67 9.71
N ARG A 193 -6.06 -20.78 9.06
CA ARG A 193 -6.91 -21.43 8.05
C ARG A 193 -8.26 -21.85 8.60
N ASN A 194 -8.28 -22.45 9.80
CA ASN A 194 -9.49 -22.86 10.48
C ASN A 194 -10.37 -21.66 10.80
N GLU A 195 -9.79 -20.56 11.29
CA GLU A 195 -10.56 -19.34 11.58
C GLU A 195 -11.17 -18.75 10.30
N TRP A 196 -10.39 -18.60 9.24
CA TRP A 196 -10.92 -18.10 7.96
C TRP A 196 -11.97 -19.02 7.35
N SER A 197 -11.84 -20.35 7.50
CA SER A 197 -12.79 -21.33 6.98
C SER A 197 -14.12 -21.37 7.74
N ARG A 198 -14.20 -20.78 8.94
CA ARG A 198 -15.48 -20.60 9.64
C ARG A 198 -16.37 -19.59 8.93
N PHE A 199 -15.78 -18.64 8.21
CA PHE A 199 -16.50 -17.59 7.52
C PHE A 199 -16.76 -17.94 6.05
N GLY A 200 -17.83 -17.38 5.50
CA GLY A 200 -18.16 -17.43 4.08
C GLY A 200 -18.89 -16.18 3.63
N TYR A 201 -19.15 -16.08 2.32
CA TYR A 201 -19.98 -15.00 1.78
C TYR A 201 -21.41 -15.12 2.34
N CYS A 202 -22.05 -13.97 2.55
CA CYS A 202 -23.41 -13.92 3.09
C CYS A 202 -24.43 -14.19 1.96
N LEU A 203 -25.27 -15.21 2.11
CA LEU A 203 -26.32 -15.56 1.14
C LEU A 203 -27.35 -14.42 0.97
N ASP A 204 -27.61 -13.67 2.04
CA ASP A 204 -28.50 -12.51 2.06
C ASP A 204 -27.88 -11.22 1.48
N GLU A 205 -26.58 -11.20 1.21
CA GLU A 205 -25.88 -10.06 0.60
C GLU A 205 -25.61 -10.31 -0.88
N PHE A 206 -25.87 -9.31 -1.73
CA PHE A 206 -25.57 -9.36 -3.17
C PHE A 206 -25.97 -10.68 -3.89
N PRO A 207 -27.20 -11.20 -3.70
CA PRO A 207 -27.59 -12.51 -4.22
C PRO A 207 -27.54 -12.60 -5.75
N ASP A 208 -27.71 -11.48 -6.43
CA ASP A 208 -27.62 -11.34 -7.89
C ASP A 208 -26.19 -11.02 -8.39
N ASN A 209 -25.18 -11.07 -7.53
CA ASN A 209 -23.76 -10.85 -7.88
C ASN A 209 -22.82 -11.85 -7.18
N ASN A 210 -23.24 -13.12 -7.12
CA ASN A 210 -22.47 -14.21 -6.50
C ASN A 210 -22.03 -13.89 -5.05
N HIS A 211 -22.89 -13.19 -4.31
CA HIS A 211 -22.68 -12.82 -2.92
C HIS A 211 -21.43 -11.96 -2.65
N PHE A 212 -21.03 -11.17 -3.65
CA PHE A 212 -19.89 -10.28 -3.57
C PHE A 212 -20.29 -8.81 -3.84
N PRO A 213 -19.71 -7.83 -3.13
CA PRO A 213 -20.04 -6.42 -3.34
C PRO A 213 -19.78 -5.93 -4.76
N ARG A 214 -20.58 -4.95 -5.22
CA ARG A 214 -20.50 -4.40 -6.59
C ARG A 214 -19.51 -3.25 -6.77
N GLN A 215 -19.14 -2.63 -5.66
CA GLN A 215 -18.47 -1.33 -5.67
C GLN A 215 -17.25 -1.35 -4.75
N LEU A 216 -16.21 -0.67 -5.20
CA LEU A 216 -15.07 -0.35 -4.36
C LEU A 216 -15.47 0.70 -3.34
N TYR A 217 -14.88 0.57 -2.15
CA TYR A 217 -14.75 1.65 -1.22
C TYR A 217 -13.66 2.61 -1.72
N VAL A 218 -14.12 3.62 -2.46
CA VAL A 218 -13.30 4.71 -3.00
C VAL A 218 -13.13 5.76 -1.92
N ARG A 219 -11.89 6.06 -1.53
CA ARG A 219 -11.57 6.97 -0.42
C ARG A 219 -11.32 8.39 -0.89
N ASP A 220 -10.57 8.53 -1.98
CA ASP A 220 -10.26 9.76 -2.69
C ASP A 220 -10.31 9.51 -4.20
N ALA A 221 -10.56 10.56 -4.99
CA ALA A 221 -10.61 10.44 -6.44
C ALA A 221 -10.29 11.79 -7.11
N ARG A 222 -11.30 12.50 -7.64
CA ARG A 222 -11.13 13.88 -8.13
C ARG A 222 -11.46 14.86 -7.02
N ARG A 223 -10.53 15.76 -6.71
CA ARG A 223 -10.85 16.94 -5.91
C ARG A 223 -11.06 18.13 -6.83
N MET A 224 -12.18 18.85 -6.65
CA MET A 224 -12.45 20.10 -7.34
C MET A 224 -11.40 21.14 -6.96
N VAL A 225 -10.92 21.90 -7.95
CA VAL A 225 -10.18 23.14 -7.71
C VAL A 225 -11.21 24.27 -7.70
N SER A 226 -11.36 24.93 -6.55
CA SER A 226 -12.32 26.02 -6.34
C SER A 226 -11.71 27.11 -5.47
N ASP A 227 -12.46 28.17 -5.18
CA ASP A 227 -12.03 29.27 -4.31
C ASP A 227 -11.76 28.80 -2.87
N TYR A 228 -12.42 27.74 -2.44
CA TYR A 228 -12.18 27.06 -1.16
C TYR A 228 -11.78 25.60 -1.39
N VAL A 229 -10.72 25.17 -0.71
CA VAL A 229 -10.19 23.81 -0.78
C VAL A 229 -10.03 23.29 0.64
N ILE A 230 -10.65 22.14 0.91
CA ILE A 230 -10.41 21.43 2.17
C ILE A 230 -8.95 20.98 2.19
N THR A 231 -8.22 21.44 3.20
CA THR A 231 -6.82 21.10 3.46
C THR A 231 -6.67 20.48 4.84
N GLN A 232 -5.45 20.09 5.19
CA GLN A 232 -5.06 19.76 6.56
C GLN A 232 -5.50 20.84 7.55
N HIS A 233 -5.37 22.13 7.21
CA HIS A 233 -5.74 23.23 8.10
C HIS A 233 -7.23 23.19 8.45
N THR A 234 -8.10 22.83 7.50
CA THR A 234 -9.54 22.63 7.71
C THR A 234 -9.84 21.46 8.65
N ALA A 235 -9.04 20.40 8.58
CA ALA A 235 -9.29 19.15 9.29
C ALA A 235 -8.51 18.99 10.61
N SER A 236 -7.69 19.98 10.98
CA SER A 236 -6.86 19.94 12.18
C SER A 236 -7.60 20.53 13.37
N GLU A 237 -7.63 19.79 14.48
CA GLU A 237 -8.15 20.28 15.76
C GLU A 237 -7.21 21.31 16.41
N HIS A 238 -5.90 21.18 16.17
CA HIS A 238 -4.88 22.09 16.68
C HIS A 238 -4.20 22.81 15.51
N ASP A 239 -4.02 24.13 15.66
CA ASP A 239 -3.43 24.99 14.63
C ASP A 239 -4.16 24.93 13.26
N GLY A 240 -5.45 24.60 13.28
CA GLY A 240 -6.34 24.63 12.12
C GLY A 240 -6.85 26.03 11.77
N GLU A 241 -7.54 26.13 10.63
CA GLU A 241 -8.24 27.36 10.24
C GLU A 241 -9.55 27.54 11.03
N GLU A 242 -10.09 28.76 11.05
CA GLU A 242 -11.42 29.02 11.62
C GLU A 242 -12.50 28.29 10.79
N GLU A 243 -13.55 27.81 11.46
CA GLU A 243 -14.69 27.18 10.79
C GLU A 243 -15.32 28.13 9.76
N ASP A 244 -15.65 27.60 8.57
CA ASP A 244 -16.36 28.36 7.55
C ASP A 244 -17.74 28.79 8.11
N PRO A 245 -18.09 30.09 8.05
CA PRO A 245 -19.36 30.59 8.59
C PRO A 245 -20.61 30.11 7.80
N TYR A 246 -20.42 29.47 6.64
CA TYR A 246 -21.47 29.01 5.73
C TYR A 246 -21.28 27.54 5.31
N PRO A 247 -21.27 26.58 6.25
CA PRO A 247 -21.09 25.18 5.91
C PRO A 247 -22.28 24.65 5.10
N VAL A 248 -22.00 24.09 3.93
CA VAL A 248 -23.01 23.43 3.07
C VAL A 248 -23.08 21.92 3.26
N ALA A 249 -22.12 21.34 3.99
CA ALA A 249 -22.05 19.93 4.37
C ALA A 249 -21.20 19.75 5.63
N ILE A 250 -21.47 18.68 6.39
CA ILE A 250 -20.70 18.29 7.58
C ILE A 250 -20.25 16.84 7.41
N ALA A 251 -18.97 16.58 7.65
CA ALA A 251 -18.43 15.23 7.77
C ALA A 251 -18.41 14.82 9.24
N TYR A 252 -19.08 13.71 9.58
CA TYR A 252 -19.14 13.21 10.96
C TYR A 252 -17.96 12.28 11.33
N TRP A 253 -17.11 11.94 10.35
CA TRP A 253 -15.95 11.06 10.55
C TRP A 253 -14.66 11.84 10.41
N SER A 254 -13.65 11.48 11.20
CA SER A 254 -12.31 12.02 11.07
C SER A 254 -11.70 11.69 9.70
N THR A 255 -10.69 12.48 9.29
CA THR A 255 -9.96 12.27 8.05
C THR A 255 -9.36 10.87 8.02
N ASN A 256 -9.79 10.07 7.04
CA ASN A 256 -9.43 8.67 6.93
C ASN A 256 -8.28 8.49 5.93
N THR A 257 -7.05 8.34 6.40
CA THR A 257 -5.84 8.21 5.56
C THR A 257 -5.39 6.75 5.41
N HIS A 258 -4.95 6.35 4.22
CA HIS A 258 -4.52 4.98 3.90
C HIS A 258 -3.23 4.99 3.08
N TRP A 259 -2.53 3.86 3.00
CA TRP A 259 -1.35 3.77 2.13
C TRP A 259 -1.77 3.92 0.67
N ALA A 260 -0.90 4.57 -0.09
CA ALA A 260 -1.14 4.84 -1.49
C ALA A 260 -0.40 3.81 -2.35
N VAL A 261 0.86 3.53 -2.01
CA VAL A 261 1.75 2.65 -2.76
C VAL A 261 2.64 1.86 -1.82
N ARG A 262 3.10 0.69 -2.27
CA ARG A 262 4.18 -0.09 -1.64
C ARG A 262 5.37 -0.08 -2.57
N ILE A 263 6.54 0.19 -2.01
CA ILE A 263 7.79 0.28 -2.75
C ILE A 263 8.90 -0.47 -2.04
N GLU A 264 9.94 -0.81 -2.79
CA GLU A 264 11.16 -1.39 -2.26
C GLU A 264 12.13 -0.26 -1.83
N HIS A 265 12.60 -0.30 -0.58
CA HIS A 265 13.48 0.73 -0.01
C HIS A 265 14.97 0.34 -0.04
N GLN A 266 15.31 -0.94 -0.21
CA GLN A 266 16.70 -1.42 -0.11
C GLN A 266 17.58 -0.94 -1.29
N PHE A 267 16.99 -0.78 -2.47
CA PHE A 267 17.65 -0.19 -3.64
C PHE A 267 18.10 1.25 -3.38
N TRP A 268 17.37 1.99 -2.55
CA TRP A 268 17.75 3.35 -2.15
C TRP A 268 19.00 3.34 -1.31
N GLU A 269 19.11 2.48 -0.31
CA GLU A 269 20.29 2.44 0.56
C GLU A 269 21.56 2.04 -0.18
N LEU A 270 21.50 1.09 -1.12
CA LEU A 270 22.68 0.74 -1.92
C LEU A 270 23.07 1.87 -2.88
N GLY A 271 22.09 2.48 -3.56
CA GLY A 271 22.32 3.64 -4.42
C GLY A 271 22.87 4.84 -3.64
N GLN A 272 22.33 5.08 -2.44
CA GLN A 272 22.75 6.13 -1.52
C GLN A 272 24.15 5.85 -0.99
N ALA A 273 24.50 4.60 -0.68
CA ALA A 273 25.86 4.19 -0.33
C ALA A 273 26.85 4.44 -1.47
N CYS A 274 26.48 4.09 -2.72
CA CYS A 274 27.29 4.42 -3.89
C CYS A 274 27.44 5.93 -4.09
N ALA A 275 26.35 6.70 -3.95
CA ALA A 275 26.38 8.16 -4.08
C ALA A 275 27.26 8.82 -3.02
N ASN A 276 27.16 8.39 -1.75
CA ASN A 276 28.02 8.86 -0.68
C ASN A 276 29.49 8.48 -0.91
N ALA A 277 29.77 7.28 -1.44
CA ALA A 277 31.12 6.89 -1.80
C ALA A 277 31.68 7.80 -2.91
N CYS A 278 30.88 8.11 -3.93
CA CYS A 278 31.25 9.06 -4.98
C CYS A 278 31.46 10.49 -4.44
N ASP A 279 30.57 10.98 -3.55
CA ASP A 279 30.71 12.30 -2.90
C ASP A 279 32.03 12.39 -2.13
N ILE A 280 32.34 11.39 -1.31
CA ILE A 280 33.59 11.32 -0.57
C ILE A 280 34.78 11.31 -1.53
N ALA A 281 34.72 10.49 -2.58
CA ALA A 281 35.78 10.37 -3.58
C ALA A 281 36.09 11.70 -4.28
N LEU A 282 35.07 12.54 -4.46
CA LEU A 282 35.14 13.84 -5.14
C LEU A 282 35.27 15.04 -4.19
N SER A 283 35.17 14.82 -2.87
CA SER A 283 35.14 15.89 -1.86
C SER A 283 36.42 16.73 -1.82
N ASP A 284 37.58 16.13 -2.16
CA ASP A 284 38.81 16.87 -2.45
C ASP A 284 38.90 17.16 -3.95
N THR A 285 38.47 18.37 -4.33
CA THR A 285 38.53 18.83 -5.73
C THR A 285 39.95 19.00 -6.29
N THR A 286 40.97 18.96 -5.44
CA THR A 286 42.39 19.11 -5.83
C THR A 286 43.12 17.78 -5.94
N ALA A 287 42.60 16.73 -5.31
CA ALA A 287 43.12 15.37 -5.38
C ALA A 287 41.97 14.33 -5.22
N PRO A 288 41.07 14.22 -6.22
CA PRO A 288 40.00 13.24 -6.16
C PRO A 288 40.59 11.83 -6.16
N MET A 289 40.00 10.94 -5.36
CA MET A 289 40.40 9.54 -5.32
C MET A 289 39.45 8.67 -6.16
N PRO A 290 39.92 7.53 -6.71
CA PRO A 290 39.02 6.54 -7.25
C PRO A 290 37.98 6.11 -6.21
N VAL A 291 36.73 5.87 -6.61
CA VAL A 291 35.67 5.43 -5.68
C VAL A 291 36.05 4.11 -4.98
N GLN A 292 36.88 3.28 -5.62
CA GLN A 292 37.41 2.04 -5.08
C GLN A 292 38.35 2.24 -3.87
N ASP A 293 38.87 3.45 -3.69
CA ASP A 293 39.84 3.80 -2.65
C ASP A 293 39.20 4.60 -1.49
N VAL A 294 37.88 4.82 -1.55
CA VAL A 294 37.10 5.45 -0.47
C VAL A 294 37.24 4.63 0.82
N PRO A 295 37.71 5.23 1.93
CA PRO A 295 37.82 4.52 3.20
C PRO A 295 36.44 4.11 3.73
N TYR A 296 36.23 2.80 3.97
CA TYR A 296 34.97 2.29 4.49
C TYR A 296 34.55 2.90 5.83
N GLY A 297 35.52 3.29 6.68
CA GLY A 297 35.22 3.98 7.94
C GLY A 297 34.49 5.31 7.72
N LEU A 298 34.98 6.11 6.76
CA LEU A 298 34.39 7.41 6.43
C LEU A 298 33.01 7.24 5.77
N LEU A 299 32.89 6.27 4.86
CA LEU A 299 31.60 5.94 4.23
C LEU A 299 30.58 5.47 5.28
N ARG A 300 31.01 4.62 6.23
CA ARG A 300 30.17 4.14 7.33
C ARG A 300 29.69 5.28 8.23
N GLU A 301 30.58 6.18 8.64
CA GLU A 301 30.20 7.35 9.44
C GLU A 301 29.20 8.24 8.70
N ARG A 302 29.42 8.48 7.40
CA ARG A 302 28.51 9.27 6.58
C ARG A 302 27.13 8.62 6.48
N LEU A 303 27.07 7.31 6.22
CA LEU A 303 25.81 6.57 6.13
C LEU A 303 25.07 6.54 7.48
N LEU A 304 25.77 6.29 8.59
CA LEU A 304 25.17 6.33 9.92
C LEU A 304 24.63 7.72 10.27
N SER A 305 25.30 8.80 9.85
CA SER A 305 24.82 10.17 10.04
C SER A 305 23.54 10.48 9.24
N GLN A 306 23.26 9.69 8.20
CA GLN A 306 22.03 9.73 7.41
C GLN A 306 20.97 8.72 7.90
N ASN A 307 21.19 8.13 9.09
CA ASN A 307 20.34 7.10 9.70
C ASN A 307 20.28 5.76 8.93
N ALA A 308 21.23 5.48 8.04
CA ALA A 308 21.31 4.19 7.37
C ALA A 308 21.53 3.06 8.38
N VAL A 309 20.79 1.95 8.25
CA VAL A 309 20.93 0.77 9.10
C VAL A 309 21.99 -0.17 8.52
N LEU A 310 23.18 -0.19 9.12
CA LEU A 310 24.32 -0.98 8.65
C LEU A 310 24.54 -2.28 9.46
N ASP A 311 23.64 -2.60 10.39
CA ASP A 311 23.71 -3.81 11.20
C ASP A 311 23.11 -4.99 10.43
N VAL A 312 24.01 -5.87 9.97
CA VAL A 312 23.69 -7.09 9.22
C VAL A 312 22.76 -8.04 10.01
N ALA A 313 22.78 -8.02 11.34
CA ALA A 313 21.87 -8.83 12.15
C ALA A 313 20.42 -8.30 12.11
N LEU A 314 20.23 -7.01 11.81
CA LEU A 314 18.90 -6.39 11.70
C LEU A 314 18.35 -6.46 10.28
N VAL A 315 19.19 -6.33 9.26
CA VAL A 315 18.76 -6.28 7.84
C VAL A 315 18.89 -7.62 7.10
N GLY A 316 19.49 -8.63 7.73
CA GLY A 316 19.77 -9.93 7.13
C GLY A 316 21.07 -9.92 6.31
N LYS A 317 21.84 -11.01 6.37
CA LYS A 317 23.06 -11.20 5.59
C LYS A 317 22.78 -12.02 4.32
N PRO A 318 23.11 -11.53 3.12
CA PRO A 318 23.18 -12.39 1.94
C PRO A 318 24.22 -13.50 2.14
N ASP A 319 23.94 -14.71 1.68
CA ASP A 319 24.95 -15.77 1.69
C ASP A 319 26.00 -15.49 0.61
N PHE A 320 27.18 -15.04 1.05
CA PHE A 320 28.30 -14.74 0.18
C PHE A 320 29.21 -15.95 -0.09
N SER A 321 28.84 -17.16 0.33
CA SER A 321 29.60 -18.39 0.02
C SER A 321 29.75 -18.64 -1.49
N LEU A 322 28.92 -18.00 -2.31
CA LEU A 322 28.94 -18.05 -3.77
C LEU A 322 29.88 -17.03 -4.42
N LEU A 323 30.29 -15.98 -3.69
CA LEU A 323 31.29 -15.02 -4.15
C LEU A 323 32.64 -15.50 -3.63
N GLY A 324 33.59 -15.74 -4.53
CA GLY A 324 34.95 -16.16 -4.17
C GLY A 324 35.63 -15.23 -3.15
N PRO A 325 36.85 -15.57 -2.68
CA PRO A 325 37.52 -14.81 -1.64
C PRO A 325 37.63 -13.32 -1.97
N ASN A 326 37.32 -12.47 -0.98
CA ASN A 326 37.36 -11.02 -1.10
C ASN A 326 38.81 -10.56 -1.42
N PRO A 327 39.05 -9.89 -2.55
CA PRO A 327 40.38 -9.43 -2.95
C PRO A 327 40.96 -8.33 -2.05
N LYS A 328 40.18 -7.80 -1.10
CA LYS A 328 40.58 -6.75 -0.14
C LYS A 328 40.41 -7.17 1.33
N ALA A 329 40.23 -8.46 1.63
CA ALA A 329 40.19 -8.94 3.02
C ALA A 329 41.58 -9.00 3.65
#